data_AF-A0A2G0CFH3-F1
#
_entry.id   AF-A0A2G0CFH3-F1
#
_cell.length_a   1.000
_cell.length_b   1.000
_cell.length_c   1.000
_cell.angle_alpha   90.00
_cell.angle_beta   90.00
_cell.angle_gamma   90.00
#
_symmetry.space_group_name_H-M   'P 1'
#
loop_
_entity.id
_entity.type
_entity.pdbx_description
1 polymer ?
#
loop_
_entity_poly.entity_id
_entity_poly.type
_entity_poly.pdbx_seq_one_letter_code
_entity_poly.pdbx_strand_id
1 'polypeptide(L)'
;MIRKPSYDPDHPPSSNIFGWKVSLIGLALILLLAGIAAYRTYTLDVPVGFEDPLEQPESKNYYREKADREAAKLDSLRRQQDQRRQQDQ
;
A
#
# COMPACT_ATOMS: atom_id res chain seq x y z
N MET A 1 55.82 15.01 10.33
CA MET A 1 55.34 16.03 9.36
C MET A 1 53.91 15.68 8.98
N ILE A 2 52.92 16.36 9.59
CA ILE A 2 51.50 16.19 9.24
C ILE A 2 51.27 16.99 7.95
N ARG A 3 51.04 16.32 6.82
CA ARG A 3 50.64 17.01 5.59
C ARG A 3 49.26 17.63 5.84
N LYS A 4 49.17 18.96 5.75
CA LYS A 4 47.88 19.64 5.66
C LYS A 4 47.14 19.12 4.43
N PRO A 5 45.85 18.79 4.50
CA PRO A 5 45.10 18.46 3.31
C PRO A 5 45.16 19.66 2.37
N SER A 6 45.63 19.42 1.14
CA SER A 6 45.63 20.43 0.09
C SER A 6 44.17 20.68 -0.29
N TYR A 7 43.56 21.70 0.30
CA TYR A 7 42.27 22.20 -0.13
C TYR A 7 42.54 23.11 -1.34
N ASP A 8 42.56 22.49 -2.52
CA ASP A 8 42.60 23.21 -3.78
C ASP A 8 41.16 23.62 -4.14
N PRO A 9 40.82 24.91 -4.16
CA PRO A 9 39.47 25.38 -4.51
C PRO A 9 39.10 25.08 -5.97
N ASP A 10 40.08 24.91 -6.85
CA ASP A 10 39.88 24.64 -8.28
C ASP A 10 39.82 23.13 -8.57
N HIS A 11 40.35 22.30 -7.67
CA HIS A 11 40.26 20.83 -7.71
C HIS A 11 39.73 20.31 -6.37
N PRO A 12 38.43 20.46 -6.10
CA PRO A 12 37.82 19.83 -4.93
C PRO A 12 38.12 18.33 -4.99
N PRO A 13 38.46 17.68 -3.86
CA PRO A 13 38.76 16.25 -3.86
C PRO A 13 37.57 15.50 -4.43
N SER A 14 37.72 15.03 -5.67
CA SER A 14 36.71 14.35 -6.47
C SER A 14 36.54 12.91 -5.97
N SER A 15 36.27 12.74 -4.69
CA SER A 15 36.11 11.43 -4.04
C SER A 15 34.71 10.84 -4.23
N ASN A 16 33.80 11.49 -4.96
CA ASN A 16 32.42 11.04 -5.12
C ASN A 16 32.16 10.17 -6.37
N ILE A 17 33.19 9.58 -6.98
CA ILE A 17 33.03 8.70 -8.16
C ILE A 17 32.24 7.42 -7.80
N PHE A 18 32.25 7.02 -6.54
CA PHE A 18 31.53 5.81 -6.11
C PHE A 18 30.06 6.08 -5.77
N GLY A 19 29.74 7.27 -5.26
CA GLY A 19 28.39 7.62 -4.78
C GLY A 19 27.34 7.67 -5.90
N TRP A 20 27.68 8.24 -7.05
CA TRP A 20 26.73 8.34 -8.16
C TRP A 20 26.40 6.99 -8.79
N LYS A 21 27.36 6.04 -8.83
CA LYS A 21 27.13 4.69 -9.37
C LYS A 21 26.17 3.90 -8.48
N VAL A 22 26.36 3.98 -7.16
CA VAL A 22 25.44 3.33 -6.20
C VAL A 22 24.05 3.97 -6.25
N SER A 23 23.99 5.31 -6.38
CA SER A 23 22.72 6.03 -6.56
C SER A 23 21.99 5.62 -7.85
N LEU A 24 22.72 5.43 -8.96
CA LEU A 24 22.15 4.95 -10.23
C LEU A 24 21.65 3.51 -10.15
N ILE A 25 22.34 2.62 -9.43
CA ILE A 25 21.90 1.25 -9.20
C ILE A 25 20.58 1.25 -8.40
N GLY A 26 20.51 2.07 -7.34
CA GLY A 26 19.28 2.26 -6.57
C GLY A 26 18.13 2.81 -7.42
N LEU A 27 18.41 3.83 -8.25
CA LEU A 27 17.44 4.39 -9.18
C LEU A 27 16.95 3.34 -10.20
N ALA A 28 17.86 2.55 -10.77
CA ALA A 28 17.51 1.50 -11.71
C ALA A 28 16.60 0.44 -11.07
N LEU A 29 16.87 0.06 -9.82
CA LEU A 29 16.02 -0.84 -9.04
C LEU A 29 14.62 -0.26 -8.80
N ILE A 30 14.52 1.01 -8.42
CA ILE A 30 13.23 1.66 -8.22
C ILE A 30 12.44 1.71 -9.53
N LEU A 31 13.09 2.09 -10.64
CA LEU A 31 12.46 2.12 -11.95
C LEU A 31 12.03 0.72 -12.41
N LEU A 32 12.81 -0.31 -12.13
CA LEU A 32 12.45 -1.69 -12.42
C LEU A 32 11.19 -2.11 -11.66
N LEU A 33 11.15 -1.85 -10.34
CA LEU A 33 9.98 -2.17 -9.51
C LEU A 33 8.74 -1.37 -9.92
N ALA A 34 8.90 -0.09 -10.21
CA ALA A 34 7.83 0.77 -10.70
C ALA A 34 7.31 0.30 -12.06
N GLY A 35 8.21 -0.10 -12.97
CA GLY A 35 7.85 -0.66 -14.28
C GLY A 35 7.10 -1.98 -14.17
N ILE A 36 7.52 -2.88 -13.27
CA ILE A 36 6.80 -4.13 -13.00
C ILE A 36 5.42 -3.84 -12.41
N ALA A 37 5.32 -2.92 -11.44
CA ALA A 37 4.04 -2.53 -10.86
C ALA A 37 3.10 -1.94 -11.93
N ALA A 38 3.59 -1.01 -12.76
CA ALA A 38 2.82 -0.43 -13.84
C ALA A 38 2.41 -1.46 -14.90
N TYR A 39 3.31 -2.37 -15.27
CA TYR A 39 2.99 -3.46 -16.22
C TYR A 39 1.93 -4.38 -15.64
N ARG A 40 2.03 -4.76 -14.37
CA ARG A 40 1.04 -5.58 -13.67
C ARG A 40 -0.32 -4.87 -13.67
N THR A 41 -0.36 -3.59 -13.33
CA THR A 41 -1.60 -2.79 -13.35
C THR A 41 -2.18 -2.72 -14.75
N TYR A 42 -1.37 -2.43 -15.76
CA TYR A 42 -1.85 -2.29 -17.14
C TYR A 42 -2.34 -3.61 -17.75
N THR A 43 -1.67 -4.73 -17.46
CA THR A 43 -1.98 -6.02 -18.09
C THR A 43 -3.01 -6.84 -17.35
N LEU A 44 -3.07 -6.73 -16.02
CA LEU A 44 -3.99 -7.48 -15.19
C LEU A 44 -5.15 -6.62 -14.67
N ASP A 45 -5.19 -5.35 -15.04
CA ASP A 45 -6.19 -4.36 -14.59
C ASP A 45 -6.31 -4.32 -13.05
N VAL A 46 -5.22 -4.67 -12.35
CA VAL A 46 -5.24 -4.77 -10.88
C VAL A 46 -5.02 -3.38 -10.29
N PRO A 47 -5.96 -2.90 -9.46
CA PRO A 47 -5.87 -1.57 -8.88
C PRO A 47 -4.60 -1.41 -8.03
N VAL A 48 -3.98 -0.23 -8.11
CA VAL A 48 -2.71 0.08 -7.43
C VAL A 48 -2.90 0.29 -5.91
N GLY A 49 -4.15 0.20 -5.43
CA GLY A 49 -4.52 0.38 -4.02
C GLY A 49 -4.74 1.85 -3.61
N PHE A 50 -4.69 2.78 -4.57
CA PHE A 50 -5.02 4.21 -4.36
C PHE A 50 -6.47 4.55 -4.73
N GLU A 51 -7.22 3.58 -5.23
CA GLU A 51 -8.64 3.74 -5.61
C GLU A 51 -9.54 3.42 -4.41
N ASP A 52 -10.71 4.05 -4.37
CA ASP A 52 -11.70 3.79 -3.31
C ASP A 52 -12.05 2.29 -3.29
N PRO A 53 -11.80 1.57 -2.19
CA PRO A 53 -12.09 0.14 -2.10
C PRO A 53 -13.58 -0.19 -2.33
N LEU A 54 -14.49 0.79 -2.30
CA LEU A 54 -15.90 0.62 -2.62
C LEU A 54 -16.21 0.58 -4.13
N GLU A 55 -15.36 1.13 -4.98
CA GLU A 55 -15.58 1.16 -6.43
C GLU A 55 -15.09 -0.09 -7.15
N GLN A 56 -14.29 -0.93 -6.46
CA GLN A 56 -13.74 -2.15 -7.04
C GLN A 56 -14.84 -3.22 -7.24
N PRO A 57 -15.01 -3.78 -8.45
CA PRO A 57 -16.07 -4.76 -8.72
C PRO A 57 -15.91 -6.04 -7.91
N GLU A 58 -14.69 -6.38 -7.53
CA GLU A 58 -14.32 -7.58 -6.77
C GLU A 58 -14.69 -7.47 -5.28
N SER A 59 -14.57 -6.27 -4.71
CA SER A 59 -14.88 -5.98 -3.30
C SER A 59 -16.37 -5.69 -3.08
N LYS A 60 -17.08 -5.24 -4.12
CA LYS A 60 -18.50 -4.88 -4.07
C LYS A 60 -19.38 -6.01 -3.51
N ASN A 61 -19.09 -7.24 -3.92
CA ASN A 61 -19.82 -8.42 -3.41
C ASN A 61 -19.41 -8.75 -1.97
N TYR A 62 -18.12 -8.60 -1.62
CA TYR A 62 -17.63 -8.88 -0.26
C TYR A 62 -18.29 -7.96 0.78
N TYR A 63 -18.34 -6.65 0.52
CA TYR A 63 -18.95 -5.69 1.44
C TYR A 63 -20.48 -5.83 1.50
N ARG A 64 -21.14 -6.14 0.38
CA ARG A 64 -22.57 -6.44 0.34
C ARG A 64 -22.91 -7.69 1.16
N GLU A 65 -22.18 -8.79 0.95
CA GLU A 65 -22.37 -10.01 1.73
C GLU A 65 -22.10 -9.81 3.22
N LYS A 66 -21.07 -9.02 3.56
CA LYS A 66 -20.78 -8.70 4.97
C LYS A 66 -21.93 -7.91 5.60
N ALA A 67 -22.44 -6.90 4.90
CA ALA A 67 -23.58 -6.12 5.36
C ALA A 67 -24.85 -6.97 5.54
N ASP A 68 -25.14 -7.86 4.60
CA ASP A 68 -26.29 -8.78 4.67
C ASP A 68 -26.16 -9.75 5.86
N ARG A 69 -24.95 -10.28 6.13
CA ARG A 69 -24.69 -11.15 7.30
C ARG A 69 -24.87 -10.39 8.62
N GLU A 70 -24.38 -9.16 8.70
CA GLU A 70 -24.53 -8.32 9.90
C GLU A 70 -26.00 -7.97 10.15
N ALA A 71 -26.75 -7.62 9.09
CA ALA A 71 -28.19 -7.36 9.18
C ALA A 71 -28.97 -8.60 9.64
N ALA A 72 -28.68 -9.78 9.08
CA ALA A 72 -29.30 -11.03 9.49
C ALA A 72 -29.00 -11.37 10.96
N LYS A 73 -27.77 -11.14 11.42
CA LYS A 73 -27.39 -11.34 12.81
C LYS A 73 -28.15 -10.39 13.74
N LEU A 74 -28.28 -9.12 13.36
CA LEU A 74 -29.02 -8.12 14.14
C LEU A 74 -30.50 -8.50 14.28
N ASP A 75 -31.13 -8.97 13.20
CA ASP A 75 -32.54 -9.38 13.21
C ASP A 75 -32.74 -10.61 14.09
N SER A 76 -31.82 -11.59 14.05
CA SER A 76 -31.86 -12.76 14.93
C SER A 76 -31.77 -12.40 16.42
N LEU A 77 -30.93 -11.42 16.77
CA LEU A 77 -30.78 -10.92 18.13
C LEU A 77 -32.05 -10.22 18.63
N ARG A 78 -32.68 -9.43 17.74
CA ARG A 78 -33.93 -8.71 18.05
C ARG A 78 -35.06 -9.68 18.35
N ARG A 79 -35.24 -10.70 17.50
CA ARG A 79 -36.23 -11.77 17.72
C ARG A 79 -35.98 -12.54 19.01
N GLN A 80 -34.73 -12.82 19.34
CA GLN A 80 -34.38 -13.46 20.62
C GLN A 80 -34.74 -12.59 21.82
N GLN A 81 -34.50 -11.28 21.74
CA GLN A 81 -34.87 -10.35 22.81
C GLN A 81 -36.38 -10.27 22.99
N ASP A 82 -37.14 -10.22 21.90
CA ASP A 82 -38.60 -10.17 21.95
C ASP A 82 -39.18 -11.45 22.55
N GLN A 83 -38.63 -12.63 22.20
CA GLN A 83 -39.00 -13.91 22.80
C GLN A 83 -38.69 -13.97 24.29
N ARG A 84 -37.53 -13.47 24.73
CA ARG A 84 -37.19 -13.42 26.16
C ARG A 84 -38.15 -12.51 26.94
N ARG A 85 -38.48 -11.33 26.39
CA ARG A 85 -39.45 -10.43 27.04
C ARG A 85 -40.83 -11.04 27.21
N GLN A 86 -41.24 -11.94 26.31
CA GLN A 86 -42.51 -12.66 26.41
C GLN A 86 -42.46 -13.82 27.42
N GLN A 87 -41.30 -14.37 27.72
CA GLN A 87 -41.14 -15.40 28.77
C GLN A 87 -41.15 -14.82 30.19
N ASP A 88 -40.78 -13.55 30.33
CA ASP A 88 -40.69 -12.84 31.62
C ASP A 88 -42.02 -12.14 32.03
N GLN A 89 -43.09 -12.29 31.24
CA GLN A 89 -44.45 -11.81 31.53
C GLN A 89 -45.40 -12.98 31.85
#